data_AF-A0A9X7QN95-F1
#
_entry.id   AF-A0A9X7QN95-F1
#
_cell.length_a   1.000
_cell.length_b   1.000
_cell.length_c   1.000
_cell.angle_alpha   90.00
_cell.angle_beta   90.00
_cell.angle_gamma   90.00
#
_symmetry.space_group_name_H-M   'P 1'
#
loop_
_entity.id
_entity.type
_entity.pdbx_description
1 polymer ?
#
loop_
_entity_poly.entity_id
_entity_poly.type
_entity_poly.pdbx_seq_one_letter_code
_entity_poly.pdbx_strand_id
1 'polypeptide(L)'
;MVTSFENLTASDLTSDIQLDKRTFKTNMKFSKKNKTSKFLMHGPKFFDELRIYLIKNNELGEYALPSSALATLILLHFKVNDLGRLPRDFKLSTIANESDIPYSTIHTGFQALLHSGAVREIFINGKIPVYEICNYARFNRTAKETKDNDGKLSYFRIPNLLLETSILKELVSHRDSKGIIEFLGLCTHFTHQFKNSKNSIEDYSCVRNMDGLKKRLGRNAKKVRNYLKIISPIFKFDAAIQKVRNPRKGRIARIREKIQQIVITQFTVSMNPACVIENDRAEIKQTEAKMRKEATARLESIGIALTTKDRKDIIVSYKGEVSRIATYIKNKQLRDDFMT
;
A
#
# COMPACT_ATOMS: atom_id res chain seq x y z
N MET A 1 8.47 34.08 57.12
CA MET A 1 8.31 32.63 57.31
C MET A 1 6.87 32.29 56.97
N VAL A 2 6.62 31.63 55.83
CA VAL A 2 5.28 31.12 55.49
C VAL A 2 5.24 29.67 55.95
N THR A 3 4.39 29.36 56.91
CA THR A 3 4.18 28.03 57.47
C THR A 3 2.95 27.37 56.84
N SER A 4 3.12 26.09 56.48
CA SER A 4 2.17 25.06 56.05
C SER A 4 1.41 25.27 54.73
N PHE A 5 1.74 24.42 53.74
CA PHE A 5 0.83 24.03 52.66
C PHE A 5 -0.03 22.86 53.17
N GLU A 6 -1.35 22.94 53.03
CA GLU A 6 -2.25 21.79 53.23
C GLU A 6 -2.02 20.78 52.10
N ASN A 7 -1.76 19.52 52.47
CA ASN A 7 -1.62 18.43 51.52
C ASN A 7 -3.03 17.96 51.08
N LEU A 8 -3.45 18.43 49.90
CA LEU A 8 -4.62 17.89 49.21
C LEU A 8 -4.32 16.47 48.70
N THR A 9 -5.17 15.52 49.02
CA THR A 9 -5.08 14.13 48.56
C THR A 9 -6.09 13.86 47.45
N ALA A 10 -5.82 12.89 46.57
CA ALA A 10 -6.70 12.56 45.44
C ALA A 10 -8.12 12.14 45.85
N SER A 11 -8.31 11.69 47.10
CA SER A 11 -9.60 11.39 47.70
C SER A 11 -10.50 12.62 47.86
N ASP A 12 -9.92 13.80 48.09
CA ASP A 12 -10.65 15.05 48.32
C ASP A 12 -11.38 15.56 47.07
N LEU A 13 -11.03 15.02 45.89
CA LEU A 13 -11.64 15.36 44.59
C LEU A 13 -12.78 14.42 44.17
N THR A 14 -13.09 13.38 44.96
CA THR A 14 -14.00 12.31 44.54
C THR A 14 -15.12 11.99 45.54
N SER A 15 -15.15 12.63 46.70
CA SER A 15 -16.05 12.33 47.81
C SER A 15 -17.54 12.54 47.51
N ASP A 16 -17.91 13.39 46.54
CA ASP A 16 -19.30 13.75 46.26
C ASP A 16 -19.83 13.31 44.87
N ILE A 17 -19.08 12.52 44.10
CA ILE A 17 -19.55 12.06 42.79
C ILE A 17 -20.28 10.72 42.94
N GLN A 18 -21.60 10.76 43.11
CA GLN A 18 -22.44 9.58 42.99
C GLN A 18 -22.51 9.12 41.52
N LEU A 19 -21.70 8.10 41.18
CA LEU A 19 -21.82 7.39 39.91
C LEU A 19 -22.96 6.37 39.99
N ASP A 20 -24.14 6.77 39.53
CA ASP A 20 -25.27 5.88 39.30
C ASP A 20 -24.85 4.75 38.33
N LYS A 21 -24.78 3.51 38.85
CA LYS A 21 -24.52 2.31 38.04
C LYS A 21 -25.76 1.93 37.22
N ARG A 22 -26.07 2.69 36.17
CA ARG A 22 -26.97 2.21 35.12
C ARG A 22 -26.20 1.31 34.17
N THR A 23 -26.35 -0.01 34.34
CA THR A 23 -25.84 -1.01 33.41
C THR A 23 -26.68 -0.99 32.13
N PHE A 24 -26.16 -0.33 31.08
CA PHE A 24 -26.72 -0.46 29.74
C PHE A 24 -26.40 -1.86 29.18
N LYS A 25 -27.42 -2.69 29.01
CA LYS A 25 -27.31 -3.95 28.25
C LYS A 25 -27.11 -3.62 26.78
N THR A 26 -25.86 -3.53 26.33
CA THR A 26 -25.55 -3.48 24.90
C THR A 26 -25.42 -4.90 24.35
N ASN A 27 -26.24 -5.26 23.36
CA ASN A 27 -26.11 -6.47 22.54
C ASN A 27 -24.88 -6.43 21.60
N MET A 28 -23.75 -5.94 22.08
CA MET A 28 -22.49 -5.96 21.34
C MET A 28 -21.73 -7.24 21.68
N LYS A 29 -21.86 -8.25 20.81
CA LYS A 29 -20.88 -9.35 20.77
C LYS A 29 -19.55 -8.76 20.29
N PHE A 30 -18.62 -8.51 21.23
CA PHE A 30 -17.23 -8.19 20.91
C PHE A 30 -16.55 -9.40 20.26
N SER A 31 -16.74 -9.53 18.95
CA SER A 31 -16.19 -10.61 18.14
C SER A 31 -14.78 -10.27 17.65
N LYS A 32 -13.81 -11.08 18.10
CA LYS A 32 -12.40 -11.23 17.68
C LYS A 32 -11.50 -10.02 17.94
N LYS A 33 -10.60 -10.18 18.92
CA LYS A 33 -9.33 -9.44 18.99
C LYS A 33 -8.62 -9.61 17.64
N ASN A 34 -8.64 -8.59 16.79
CA ASN A 34 -7.81 -8.58 15.58
C ASN A 34 -6.35 -8.61 16.05
N LYS A 35 -5.71 -9.77 15.96
CA LYS A 35 -4.28 -9.91 16.23
C LYS A 35 -3.55 -8.98 15.25
N THR A 36 -2.90 -7.95 15.76
CA THR A 36 -2.10 -7.04 14.93
C THR A 36 -0.99 -7.85 14.29
N SER A 37 -0.82 -7.73 12.97
CA SER A 37 0.29 -8.38 12.27
C SER A 37 1.60 -7.84 12.81
N LYS A 38 2.58 -8.72 13.11
CA LYS A 38 3.91 -8.31 13.58
C LYS A 38 4.64 -7.47 12.52
N PHE A 39 4.52 -7.87 11.27
CA PHE A 39 5.16 -7.21 10.14
C PHE A 39 4.12 -6.56 9.23
N LEU A 40 4.55 -5.55 8.48
CA LEU A 40 3.78 -4.96 7.39
C LEU A 40 4.71 -4.50 6.28
N MET A 41 4.23 -4.56 5.04
CA MET A 41 4.96 -4.04 3.90
C MET A 41 5.07 -2.52 3.99
N HIS A 42 6.26 -1.96 3.80
CA HIS A 42 6.50 -0.55 3.94
C HIS A 42 6.14 0.22 2.66
N GLY A 43 5.01 0.93 2.69
CA GLY A 43 4.65 1.92 1.68
C GLY A 43 3.15 2.25 1.66
N PRO A 44 2.66 2.93 0.60
CA PRO A 44 1.29 3.44 0.53
C PRO A 44 0.28 2.31 0.36
N LYS A 45 -0.98 2.60 0.68
CA LYS A 45 -2.10 1.67 0.45
C LYS A 45 -2.45 1.65 -1.04
N PHE A 46 -2.78 0.47 -1.53
CA PHE A 46 -3.41 0.22 -2.82
C PHE A 46 -4.61 -0.68 -2.61
N PHE A 47 -5.74 -0.35 -3.22
CA PHE A 47 -7.02 -0.97 -2.87
C PHE A 47 -7.30 -2.19 -3.74
N ASP A 48 -7.85 -3.24 -3.13
CA ASP A 48 -8.15 -4.48 -3.86
C ASP A 48 -9.20 -4.27 -4.95
N GLU A 49 -10.20 -3.42 -4.71
CA GLU A 49 -11.17 -3.04 -5.73
C GLU A 49 -10.50 -2.40 -6.96
N LEU A 50 -9.53 -1.50 -6.73
CA LEU A 50 -8.76 -0.89 -7.81
C LEU A 50 -7.91 -1.93 -8.55
N ARG A 51 -7.29 -2.86 -7.84
CA ARG A 51 -6.55 -3.97 -8.47
C ARG A 51 -7.46 -4.86 -9.33
N ILE A 52 -8.67 -5.18 -8.85
CA ILE A 52 -9.66 -5.96 -9.61
C ILE A 52 -10.11 -5.19 -10.85
N TYR A 53 -10.33 -3.88 -10.73
CA TYR A 53 -10.60 -3.02 -11.88
C TYR A 53 -9.49 -3.09 -12.92
N LEU A 54 -8.21 -2.99 -12.51
CA LEU A 54 -7.08 -3.08 -13.43
C LEU A 54 -6.98 -4.44 -14.13
N ILE A 55 -7.31 -5.53 -13.44
CA ILE A 55 -7.37 -6.87 -14.05
C ILE A 55 -8.43 -6.90 -15.15
N LYS A 56 -9.66 -6.49 -14.83
CA LYS A 56 -10.78 -6.46 -15.79
C LYS A 56 -10.50 -5.52 -16.96
N ASN A 57 -9.93 -4.35 -16.68
CA ASN A 57 -9.57 -3.39 -17.71
C ASN A 57 -8.50 -3.96 -18.67
N ASN A 58 -7.53 -4.72 -18.17
CA ASN A 58 -6.53 -5.39 -19.00
C ASN A 58 -7.09 -6.51 -19.89
N GLU A 59 -8.30 -7.02 -19.60
CA GLU A 59 -9.00 -7.97 -20.47
C GLU A 59 -9.61 -7.30 -21.72
N LEU A 60 -9.72 -5.96 -21.74
CA LEU A 60 -10.27 -5.17 -22.86
C LEU A 60 -9.32 -5.05 -24.07
N GLY A 61 -8.13 -5.64 -24.01
CA GLY A 61 -7.20 -5.68 -25.14
C GLY A 61 -6.72 -4.28 -25.56
N GLU A 62 -7.07 -3.85 -26.77
CA GLU A 62 -6.65 -2.56 -27.33
C GLU A 62 -7.23 -1.34 -26.59
N TYR A 63 -8.37 -1.51 -25.93
CA TYR A 63 -9.00 -0.47 -25.11
C TYR A 63 -8.53 -0.50 -23.65
N ALA A 64 -7.60 -1.40 -23.30
CA ALA A 64 -7.04 -1.46 -21.97
C ALA A 64 -6.12 -0.26 -21.69
N LEU A 65 -6.01 0.08 -20.41
CA LEU A 65 -5.02 1.04 -19.95
C LEU A 65 -3.60 0.53 -20.28
N PRO A 66 -2.77 1.38 -20.91
CA PRO A 66 -1.41 1.00 -21.26
C PRO A 66 -0.56 0.83 -19.98
N SER A 67 0.58 0.13 -20.11
CA SER A 67 1.52 -0.07 -19.00
C SER A 67 1.99 1.25 -18.39
N SER A 68 2.14 2.30 -19.19
CA SER A 68 2.46 3.65 -18.74
C SER A 68 1.38 4.22 -17.80
N ALA A 69 0.09 3.99 -18.07
CA ALA A 69 -1.00 4.43 -17.21
C ALA A 69 -1.02 3.65 -15.89
N LEU A 70 -0.82 2.33 -15.94
CA LEU A 70 -0.73 1.50 -14.73
C LEU A 70 0.46 1.92 -13.84
N ALA A 71 1.63 2.12 -14.42
CA ALA A 71 2.80 2.59 -13.68
C ALA A 71 2.59 4.00 -13.11
N THR A 72 2.01 4.91 -13.90
CA THR A 72 1.69 6.27 -13.43
C THR A 72 0.73 6.20 -12.26
N LEU A 73 -0.34 5.40 -12.32
CA LEU A 73 -1.30 5.24 -11.23
C LEU A 73 -0.61 4.75 -9.94
N ILE A 74 0.27 3.74 -10.04
CA ILE A 74 1.06 3.28 -8.90
C ILE A 74 1.91 4.41 -8.32
N LEU A 75 2.58 5.20 -9.17
CA LEU A 75 3.41 6.33 -8.74
C LEU A 75 2.57 7.43 -8.07
N LEU A 76 1.35 7.69 -8.55
CA LEU A 76 0.42 8.63 -7.91
C LEU A 76 0.06 8.20 -6.48
N HIS A 77 -0.08 6.89 -6.21
CA HIS A 77 -0.34 6.38 -4.86
C HIS A 77 0.75 6.74 -3.84
N PHE A 78 1.99 7.03 -4.28
CA PHE A 78 3.07 7.53 -3.42
C PHE A 78 3.00 9.04 -3.14
N LYS A 79 2.17 9.79 -3.89
CA LYS A 79 2.10 11.26 -3.84
C LYS A 79 0.80 11.79 -3.22
N VAL A 80 -0.26 10.98 -3.21
CA VAL A 80 -1.56 11.39 -2.67
C VAL A 80 -1.58 11.44 -1.15
N ASN A 81 -2.47 12.27 -0.60
CA ASN A 81 -2.81 12.25 0.83
C ASN A 81 -3.79 11.11 1.17
N ASP A 82 -4.25 11.04 2.42
CA ASP A 82 -5.20 10.01 2.87
C ASP A 82 -6.59 10.09 2.20
N LEU A 83 -6.88 11.17 1.49
CA LEU A 83 -8.11 11.36 0.71
C LEU A 83 -7.92 11.06 -0.78
N GLY A 84 -6.68 10.77 -1.22
CA GLY A 84 -6.37 10.49 -2.62
C GLY A 84 -6.05 11.72 -3.46
N ARG A 85 -5.82 12.88 -2.83
CA ARG A 85 -5.55 14.14 -3.52
C ARG A 85 -4.06 14.37 -3.68
N LEU A 86 -3.65 14.81 -4.86
CA LEU A 86 -2.29 15.24 -5.14
C LEU A 86 -2.03 16.63 -4.51
N PRO A 87 -0.78 16.96 -4.18
CA PRO A 87 -0.46 18.25 -3.58
C PRO A 87 -0.66 19.40 -4.58
N ARG A 88 -0.88 20.61 -4.08
CA ARG A 88 -1.14 21.79 -4.93
C ARG A 88 0.01 22.07 -5.91
N ASP A 89 1.25 21.83 -5.47
CA ASP A 89 2.48 22.02 -6.23
C ASP A 89 2.88 20.78 -7.06
N PHE A 90 1.95 19.84 -7.27
CA PHE A 90 2.21 18.61 -8.02
C PHE A 90 2.63 18.89 -9.46
N LYS A 91 3.73 18.24 -9.88
CA LYS A 91 4.23 18.26 -11.27
C LYS A 91 4.51 16.84 -11.73
N LEU A 92 4.08 16.53 -12.96
CA LEU A 92 4.37 15.23 -13.59
C LEU A 92 5.87 15.00 -13.80
N SER A 93 6.65 16.07 -13.98
CA SER A 93 8.12 15.98 -14.10
C SER A 93 8.77 15.38 -12.86
N THR A 94 8.21 15.62 -11.67
CA THR A 94 8.70 15.01 -10.43
C THR A 94 8.60 13.48 -10.49
N ILE A 95 7.47 12.95 -10.97
CA ILE A 95 7.30 11.50 -11.11
C ILE A 95 8.21 10.94 -12.19
N ALA A 96 8.31 11.62 -13.34
CA ALA A 96 9.18 11.19 -14.43
C ALA A 96 10.65 11.08 -13.97
N ASN A 97 11.14 12.08 -13.25
CA ASN A 97 12.51 12.10 -12.73
C ASN A 97 12.75 11.03 -11.66
N GLU A 98 11.84 10.86 -10.70
CA GLU A 98 11.99 9.87 -9.63
C GLU A 98 11.90 8.42 -10.13
N SER A 99 11.07 8.17 -11.14
CA SER A 99 10.88 6.81 -11.70
C SER A 99 11.82 6.47 -12.85
N ASP A 100 12.60 7.45 -13.33
CA ASP A 100 13.45 7.34 -14.52
C ASP A 100 12.66 6.87 -15.77
N ILE A 101 11.37 7.23 -15.82
CA ILE A 101 10.49 7.01 -16.97
C ILE A 101 10.39 8.33 -17.76
N PRO A 102 10.55 8.33 -19.10
CA PRO A 102 10.45 9.55 -19.89
C PRO A 102 9.18 10.35 -19.61
N TYR A 103 9.30 11.67 -19.51
CA TYR A 103 8.18 12.57 -19.21
C TYR A 103 7.00 12.38 -20.17
N SER A 104 7.27 12.25 -21.47
CA SER A 104 6.23 12.03 -22.49
C SER A 104 5.43 10.75 -22.22
N THR A 105 6.08 9.69 -21.74
CA THR A 105 5.45 8.41 -21.37
C THR A 105 4.58 8.56 -20.13
N ILE A 106 5.06 9.23 -19.08
CA ILE A 106 4.28 9.54 -17.88
C ILE A 106 3.09 10.45 -18.23
N HIS A 107 3.30 11.48 -19.04
CA HIS A 107 2.24 12.38 -19.49
C HIS A 107 1.14 11.61 -20.23
N THR A 108 1.50 10.75 -21.18
CA THR A 108 0.55 9.91 -21.93
C THR A 108 -0.20 8.97 -20.99
N GLY A 109 0.51 8.34 -20.05
CA GLY A 109 -0.11 7.49 -19.02
C GLY A 109 -1.11 8.27 -18.15
N PHE A 110 -0.76 9.48 -17.74
CA PHE A 110 -1.63 10.35 -16.95
C PHE A 110 -2.87 10.78 -17.73
N GLN A 111 -2.74 11.13 -19.01
CA GLN A 111 -3.87 11.44 -19.88
C GLN A 111 -4.84 10.26 -20.02
N ALA A 112 -4.33 9.03 -20.15
CA ALA A 112 -5.17 7.84 -20.18
C ALA A 112 -5.92 7.61 -18.84
N LEU A 113 -5.30 7.96 -17.70
CA LEU A 113 -5.97 7.91 -16.39
C LEU A 113 -7.09 8.97 -16.26
N LEU A 114 -6.90 10.16 -16.83
CA LEU A 114 -7.95 11.18 -16.91
C LEU A 114 -9.11 10.72 -17.79
N HIS A 115 -8.82 10.22 -19.00
CA HIS A 115 -9.84 9.75 -19.94
C HIS A 115 -10.64 8.56 -19.41
N SER A 116 -10.00 7.64 -18.68
CA SER A 116 -10.68 6.50 -18.05
C SER A 116 -11.44 6.86 -16.78
N GLY A 117 -11.31 8.09 -16.27
CA GLY A 117 -11.91 8.51 -15.00
C GLY A 117 -11.26 7.87 -13.77
N ALA A 118 -10.07 7.28 -13.89
CA ALA A 118 -9.29 6.79 -12.75
C ALA A 118 -8.66 7.93 -11.94
N VAL A 119 -8.38 9.05 -12.61
CA VAL A 119 -7.95 10.32 -12.02
C VAL A 119 -8.87 11.41 -12.53
N ARG A 120 -9.13 12.44 -11.73
CA ARG A 120 -9.87 13.63 -12.17
C ARG A 120 -9.30 14.89 -11.58
N GLU A 121 -9.54 16.01 -12.26
CA GLU A 121 -9.34 17.34 -11.70
C GLU A 121 -10.54 17.71 -10.83
N ILE A 122 -10.26 18.32 -9.68
CA ILE A 122 -11.25 18.88 -8.76
C ILE A 122 -10.80 20.29 -8.37
N PHE A 123 -11.72 21.11 -7.90
CA PHE A 123 -11.44 22.46 -7.44
C PHE A 123 -11.62 22.56 -5.93
N ILE A 124 -10.54 22.81 -5.20
CA ILE A 124 -10.62 23.15 -3.77
C ILE A 124 -11.25 24.55 -3.67
N ASN A 125 -12.34 24.64 -2.92
CA ASN A 125 -13.16 25.84 -2.74
C ASN A 125 -13.56 26.52 -4.07
N GLY A 126 -13.80 25.72 -5.12
CA GLY A 126 -14.21 26.21 -6.44
C GLY A 126 -13.16 26.99 -7.23
N LYS A 127 -11.92 27.13 -6.71
CA LYS A 127 -10.91 28.03 -7.29
C LYS A 127 -9.57 27.37 -7.59
N ILE A 128 -9.13 26.44 -6.75
CA ILE A 128 -7.77 25.88 -6.85
C ILE A 128 -7.84 24.49 -7.49
N PRO A 129 -7.38 24.30 -8.74
CA PRO A 129 -7.38 23.00 -9.38
C PRO A 129 -6.36 22.08 -8.71
N VAL A 130 -6.79 20.87 -8.37
CA VAL A 130 -5.94 19.78 -7.91
C VAL A 130 -6.44 18.47 -8.50
N TYR A 131 -5.54 17.49 -8.62
CA TYR A 131 -5.92 16.17 -9.12
C TYR A 131 -6.17 15.19 -7.97
N GLU A 132 -7.11 14.27 -8.15
CA GLU A 132 -7.36 13.19 -7.21
C GLU A 132 -7.53 11.83 -7.90
N ILE A 133 -7.14 10.78 -7.18
CA ILE A 133 -7.45 9.39 -7.56
C ILE A 133 -8.91 9.13 -7.21
N CYS A 134 -9.71 8.81 -8.23
CA CYS A 134 -11.15 8.58 -8.06
C CYS A 134 -11.42 7.44 -7.07
N ASN A 135 -12.43 7.63 -6.22
CA ASN A 135 -12.86 6.68 -5.19
C ASN A 135 -11.82 6.35 -4.10
N TYR A 136 -10.64 6.98 -4.08
CA TYR A 136 -9.61 6.70 -3.06
C TYR A 136 -10.15 6.92 -1.64
N ALA A 137 -10.78 8.07 -1.38
CA ALA A 137 -11.37 8.38 -0.09
C ALA A 137 -12.46 7.37 0.31
N ARG A 138 -13.24 6.85 -0.66
CA ARG A 138 -14.24 5.79 -0.44
C ARG A 138 -13.56 4.50 0.01
N PHE A 139 -12.52 4.07 -0.70
CA PHE A 139 -11.78 2.85 -0.41
C PHE A 139 -10.95 2.92 0.87
N ASN A 140 -10.55 4.12 1.29
CA ASN A 140 -9.81 4.35 2.53
C ASN A 140 -10.70 4.58 3.76
N ARG A 141 -11.99 4.23 3.70
CA ARG A 141 -12.90 4.25 4.86
C ARG A 141 -12.79 2.95 5.65
N THR A 142 -12.81 3.07 6.96
CA THR A 142 -12.93 1.97 7.90
C THR A 142 -14.40 1.56 8.06
N ALA A 143 -14.63 0.35 8.57
CA ALA A 143 -15.98 -0.14 8.87
C ALA A 143 -16.74 0.76 9.87
N LYS A 144 -16.03 1.53 10.72
CA LYS A 144 -16.65 2.49 11.64
C LYS A 144 -17.08 3.79 10.94
N GLU A 145 -16.49 4.11 9.80
CA GLU A 145 -16.79 5.30 9.00
C GLU A 145 -17.89 5.04 7.95
N THR A 146 -18.41 3.80 7.87
CA THR A 146 -19.44 3.38 6.90
C THR A 146 -20.71 2.98 7.64
N LYS A 147 -21.87 3.50 7.21
CA LYS A 147 -23.19 3.17 7.79
C LYS A 147 -23.68 1.80 7.33
N ASP A 148 -23.33 1.45 6.10
CA ASP A 148 -23.58 0.15 5.51
C ASP A 148 -22.33 -0.71 5.73
N ASN A 149 -22.49 -1.92 6.27
CA ASN A 149 -21.38 -2.88 6.39
C ASN A 149 -20.80 -3.32 5.02
N ASP A 150 -21.32 -2.78 3.92
CA ASP A 150 -20.81 -2.84 2.55
C ASP A 150 -19.63 -1.90 2.36
N GLY A 151 -18.43 -2.39 2.67
CA GLY A 151 -17.19 -1.66 2.39
C GLY A 151 -16.11 -1.82 3.45
N LYS A 152 -15.87 -3.05 3.93
CA LYS A 152 -14.69 -3.30 4.76
C LYS A 152 -13.43 -2.90 3.99
N LEU A 153 -12.63 -2.01 4.57
CA LEU A 153 -11.32 -1.60 4.07
C LEU A 153 -10.50 -2.81 3.59
N SER A 154 -10.36 -2.95 2.27
CA SER A 154 -9.57 -4.00 1.62
C SER A 154 -8.46 -3.37 0.80
N TYR A 155 -7.24 -3.53 1.30
CA TYR A 155 -6.05 -2.97 0.68
C TYR A 155 -4.85 -3.88 0.90
N PHE A 156 -3.87 -3.70 0.04
CA PHE A 156 -2.51 -4.12 0.23
C PHE A 156 -1.60 -2.91 0.19
N ARG A 157 -0.33 -3.08 0.53
CA ARG A 157 0.64 -1.99 0.39
C ARG A 157 1.54 -2.24 -0.81
N ILE A 158 2.14 -1.18 -1.34
CA ILE A 158 3.18 -1.27 -2.37
C ILE A 158 4.51 -0.90 -1.70
N PRO A 159 5.61 -1.64 -1.92
CA PRO A 159 6.89 -1.32 -1.28
C PRO A 159 7.45 0.03 -1.72
N ASN A 160 7.97 0.82 -0.78
CA ASN A 160 8.70 2.06 -1.07
C ASN A 160 9.95 1.82 -1.92
N LEU A 161 10.61 0.67 -1.73
CA LEU A 161 11.77 0.25 -2.54
C LEU A 161 11.45 0.24 -4.04
N LEU A 162 10.17 0.14 -4.44
CA LEU A 162 9.77 0.23 -5.84
C LEU A 162 10.25 1.53 -6.51
N LEU A 163 10.27 2.66 -5.78
CA LEU A 163 10.70 3.96 -6.28
C LEU A 163 12.21 4.02 -6.57
N GLU A 164 12.99 3.13 -5.97
CA GLU A 164 14.46 3.08 -6.13
C GLU A 164 14.89 2.05 -7.19
N THR A 165 13.94 1.34 -7.79
CA THR A 165 14.21 0.24 -8.73
C THR A 165 13.81 0.59 -10.16
N SER A 166 14.48 -0.04 -11.12
CA SER A 166 14.11 0.04 -12.55
C SER A 166 12.85 -0.76 -12.93
N ILE A 167 12.15 -1.37 -11.96
CA ILE A 167 11.03 -2.29 -12.22
C ILE A 167 9.96 -1.63 -13.09
N LEU A 168 9.44 -0.47 -12.68
CA LEU A 168 8.39 0.22 -13.43
C LEU A 168 8.89 0.68 -14.79
N LYS A 169 10.12 1.23 -14.87
CA LYS A 169 10.76 1.64 -16.12
C LYS A 169 10.87 0.50 -17.13
N GLU A 170 11.34 -0.65 -16.70
CA GLU A 170 11.50 -1.83 -17.57
C GLU A 170 10.14 -2.40 -17.99
N LEU A 171 9.17 -2.50 -17.08
CA LEU A 171 7.84 -3.00 -17.41
C LEU A 171 7.09 -2.06 -18.38
N VAL A 172 7.23 -0.74 -18.20
CA VAL A 172 6.67 0.25 -19.13
C VAL A 172 7.35 0.14 -20.50
N SER A 173 8.68 0.08 -20.54
CA SER A 173 9.45 -0.04 -21.80
C SER A 173 9.08 -1.31 -22.58
N HIS A 174 8.82 -2.41 -21.87
CA HIS A 174 8.36 -3.67 -22.48
C HIS A 174 6.86 -3.71 -22.78
N ARG A 175 6.10 -2.62 -22.54
CA ARG A 175 4.65 -2.54 -22.67
C ARG A 175 3.92 -3.65 -21.89
N ASP A 176 4.40 -3.95 -20.68
CA ASP A 176 4.03 -5.13 -19.91
C ASP A 176 3.00 -4.85 -18.80
N SER A 177 1.75 -4.57 -19.19
CA SER A 177 0.64 -4.37 -18.25
C SER A 177 0.38 -5.59 -17.36
N LYS A 178 0.45 -6.81 -17.94
CA LYS A 178 0.28 -8.07 -17.19
C LYS A 178 1.38 -8.28 -16.14
N GLY A 179 2.61 -7.86 -16.44
CA GLY A 179 3.71 -7.87 -15.47
C GLY A 179 3.43 -6.95 -14.28
N ILE A 180 2.94 -5.73 -14.51
CA ILE A 180 2.56 -4.81 -13.44
C ILE A 180 1.44 -5.41 -12.58
N ILE A 181 0.43 -6.02 -13.21
CA ILE A 181 -0.69 -6.67 -12.50
C ILE A 181 -0.22 -7.86 -11.66
N GLU A 182 0.67 -8.72 -12.18
CA GLU A 182 1.24 -9.84 -11.42
C GLU A 182 2.09 -9.33 -10.24
N PHE A 183 2.83 -8.24 -10.42
CA PHE A 183 3.58 -7.58 -9.34
C PHE A 183 2.66 -7.12 -8.21
N LEU A 184 1.55 -6.45 -8.54
CA LEU A 184 0.53 -6.08 -7.56
C LEU A 184 -0.08 -7.31 -6.89
N GLY A 185 -0.33 -8.38 -7.63
CA GLY A 185 -0.81 -9.66 -7.09
C GLY A 185 0.13 -10.29 -6.07
N LEU A 186 1.45 -10.18 -6.25
CA LEU A 186 2.44 -10.59 -5.26
C LEU A 186 2.39 -9.70 -4.01
N CYS A 187 2.28 -8.37 -4.18
CA CYS A 187 2.13 -7.44 -3.05
C CYS A 187 0.88 -7.76 -2.20
N THR A 188 -0.25 -8.05 -2.87
CA THR A 188 -1.47 -8.52 -2.21
C THR A 188 -1.22 -9.81 -1.45
N HIS A 189 -0.60 -10.80 -2.09
CA HIS A 189 -0.33 -12.10 -1.46
C HIS A 189 0.51 -11.98 -0.18
N PHE A 190 1.64 -11.27 -0.21
CA PHE A 190 2.47 -11.07 0.97
C PHE A 190 1.77 -10.25 2.05
N THR A 191 0.96 -9.25 1.69
CA THR A 191 0.14 -8.52 2.67
C THR A 191 -0.82 -9.45 3.41
N HIS A 192 -1.43 -10.41 2.72
CA HIS A 192 -2.25 -11.43 3.38
C HIS A 192 -1.41 -12.38 4.25
N GLN A 193 -0.22 -12.79 3.81
CA GLN A 193 0.64 -13.66 4.59
C GLN A 193 1.08 -13.04 5.91
N PHE A 194 1.38 -11.73 5.95
CA PHE A 194 1.79 -11.04 7.18
C PHE A 194 0.74 -11.08 8.30
N LYS A 195 -0.53 -11.33 7.97
CA LYS A 195 -1.58 -11.55 8.98
C LYS A 195 -1.33 -12.78 9.86
N ASN A 196 -0.55 -13.73 9.37
CA ASN A 196 -0.25 -14.98 10.08
C ASN A 196 0.89 -14.87 11.11
N SER A 197 1.39 -13.66 11.39
CA SER A 197 2.40 -13.33 12.42
C SER A 197 3.42 -14.44 12.71
N LYS A 198 4.39 -14.59 11.82
CA LYS A 198 5.60 -15.40 11.99
C LYS A 198 6.67 -14.64 12.79
N ASN A 199 7.71 -15.37 13.22
CA ASN A 199 8.78 -14.83 14.04
C ASN A 199 9.76 -13.98 13.21
N SER A 200 10.13 -14.47 12.01
CA SER A 200 11.07 -13.82 11.10
C SER A 200 10.43 -13.44 9.77
N ILE A 201 11.07 -12.50 9.06
CA ILE A 201 10.63 -12.06 7.72
C ILE A 201 10.91 -13.15 6.68
N GLU A 202 12.02 -13.87 6.84
CA GLU A 202 12.49 -14.94 5.97
C GLU A 202 11.53 -16.14 5.96
N ASP A 203 10.75 -16.30 7.03
CA ASP A 203 9.76 -17.36 7.13
C ASP A 203 8.59 -17.15 6.16
N TYR A 204 8.36 -15.92 5.68
CA TYR A 204 7.31 -15.62 4.71
C TYR A 204 7.77 -15.97 3.31
N SER A 205 7.14 -17.00 2.74
CA SER A 205 7.40 -17.43 1.38
C SER A 205 6.13 -17.96 0.73
N CYS A 206 6.09 -17.94 -0.61
CA CYS A 206 5.02 -18.57 -1.36
C CYS A 206 5.57 -19.38 -2.54
N VAL A 207 4.84 -20.43 -2.93
CA VAL A 207 5.21 -21.25 -4.08
C VAL A 207 4.52 -20.71 -5.32
N ARG A 208 5.30 -20.51 -6.39
CA ARG A 208 4.79 -20.16 -7.73
C ARG A 208 5.21 -21.22 -8.73
N ASN A 209 4.22 -21.79 -9.42
CA ASN A 209 4.47 -22.70 -10.52
C ASN A 209 4.75 -21.93 -11.82
N MET A 210 5.66 -22.46 -12.64
CA MET A 210 6.00 -21.90 -13.94
C MET A 210 4.76 -21.84 -14.85
N ASP A 211 3.90 -22.84 -14.84
CA ASP A 211 2.72 -22.88 -15.72
C ASP A 211 1.65 -21.86 -15.32
N GLY A 212 1.45 -21.61 -14.02
CA GLY A 212 0.59 -20.51 -13.57
C GLY A 212 1.16 -19.14 -13.93
N LEU A 213 2.48 -18.95 -13.79
CA LEU A 213 3.14 -17.71 -14.22
C LEU A 213 3.00 -17.49 -15.74
N LYS A 214 3.18 -18.53 -16.56
CA LYS A 214 2.94 -18.46 -18.02
C LYS A 214 1.51 -18.04 -18.34
N LYS A 215 0.52 -18.62 -17.65
CA LYS A 215 -0.91 -18.28 -17.83
C LYS A 215 -1.19 -16.83 -17.45
N ARG A 216 -0.80 -16.39 -16.26
CA ARG A 216 -1.06 -15.02 -15.76
C ARG A 216 -0.36 -13.96 -16.60
N LEU A 217 0.88 -14.21 -17.01
CA LEU A 217 1.65 -13.28 -17.84
C LEU A 217 1.37 -13.41 -19.34
N GLY A 218 0.70 -14.49 -19.79
CA GLY A 218 0.49 -14.79 -21.21
C GLY A 218 1.79 -15.01 -21.98
N ARG A 219 2.79 -15.68 -21.38
CA ARG A 219 4.18 -15.73 -21.87
C ARG A 219 4.77 -17.13 -21.86
N ASN A 220 5.82 -17.31 -22.68
CA ASN A 220 6.64 -18.52 -22.62
C ASN A 220 7.64 -18.49 -21.44
N ALA A 221 8.24 -19.62 -21.10
CA ALA A 221 9.14 -19.74 -19.95
C ALA A 221 10.36 -18.79 -19.99
N LYS A 222 10.89 -18.47 -21.18
CA LYS A 222 12.02 -17.53 -21.32
C LYS A 222 11.58 -16.12 -20.92
N LYS A 223 10.45 -15.65 -21.44
CA LYS A 223 9.89 -14.33 -21.12
C LYS A 223 9.43 -14.25 -19.65
N VAL A 224 8.92 -15.34 -19.08
CA VAL A 224 8.63 -15.42 -17.64
C VAL A 224 9.91 -15.22 -16.83
N ARG A 225 10.99 -15.93 -17.13
CA ARG A 225 12.27 -15.73 -16.42
C ARG A 225 12.81 -14.31 -16.53
N ASN A 226 12.63 -13.68 -17.69
CA ASN A 226 12.98 -12.26 -17.84
C ASN A 226 12.17 -11.40 -16.87
N TYR A 227 10.84 -11.56 -16.84
CA TYR A 227 9.98 -10.87 -15.89
C TYR A 227 10.40 -11.10 -14.42
N LEU A 228 10.70 -12.35 -14.04
CA LEU A 228 11.16 -12.66 -12.68
C LEU A 228 12.46 -11.95 -12.32
N LYS A 229 13.37 -11.78 -13.29
CA LYS A 229 14.61 -11.00 -13.12
C LYS A 229 14.31 -9.51 -12.93
N ILE A 230 13.35 -8.95 -13.68
CA ILE A 230 12.96 -7.54 -13.54
C ILE A 230 12.49 -7.26 -12.11
N ILE A 231 11.58 -8.09 -11.57
CA ILE A 231 11.00 -7.86 -10.24
C ILE A 231 11.84 -8.40 -9.07
N SER A 232 13.02 -8.99 -9.34
CA SER A 232 13.87 -9.60 -8.32
C SER A 232 14.35 -8.67 -7.20
N PRO A 233 14.52 -7.35 -7.40
CA PRO A 233 14.90 -6.45 -6.31
C PRO A 233 13.91 -6.44 -5.14
N ILE A 234 12.63 -6.72 -5.41
CA ILE A 234 11.56 -6.77 -4.39
C ILE A 234 11.18 -8.21 -4.04
N PHE A 235 11.06 -9.09 -5.04
CA PHE A 235 10.64 -10.47 -4.85
C PHE A 235 11.72 -11.42 -5.31
N LYS A 236 12.38 -12.11 -4.38
CA LYS A 236 13.40 -13.10 -4.71
C LYS A 236 12.73 -14.40 -5.16
N PHE A 237 13.22 -14.99 -6.24
CA PHE A 237 12.72 -16.26 -6.79
C PHE A 237 13.82 -17.32 -6.75
N ASP A 238 13.71 -18.25 -5.80
CA ASP A 238 14.62 -19.39 -5.68
C ASP A 238 13.99 -20.62 -6.36
N ALA A 239 14.76 -21.36 -7.17
CA ALA A 239 14.27 -22.52 -7.89
C ALA A 239 14.00 -23.68 -6.90
N ALA A 240 12.73 -24.04 -6.71
CA ALA A 240 12.31 -25.05 -5.75
C ALA A 240 12.35 -26.47 -6.34
N ILE A 241 11.84 -26.64 -7.56
CA ILE A 241 11.81 -27.94 -8.25
C ILE A 241 12.39 -27.78 -9.65
N GLN A 242 13.39 -28.61 -9.95
CA GLN A 242 14.03 -28.70 -11.24
C GLN A 242 13.77 -30.07 -11.86
N LYS A 243 13.35 -30.09 -13.12
CA LYS A 243 13.18 -31.30 -13.91
C LYS A 243 14.20 -31.32 -15.03
N VAL A 244 15.00 -32.38 -15.11
CA VAL A 244 15.88 -32.62 -16.25
C VAL A 244 15.04 -33.16 -17.41
N ARG A 245 15.06 -32.45 -18.54
CA ARG A 245 14.41 -32.91 -19.77
C ARG A 245 15.47 -33.48 -20.70
N ASN A 246 15.37 -34.79 -20.93
CA ASN A 246 16.23 -35.49 -21.88
C ASN A 246 15.83 -35.18 -23.33
N PRO A 247 16.81 -35.14 -24.25
CA PRO A 247 16.55 -34.96 -25.68
C PRO A 247 15.72 -36.12 -26.25
N ARG A 248 14.82 -35.83 -27.20
CA ARG A 248 14.01 -36.86 -27.90
C ARG A 248 14.85 -37.49 -29.01
N LYS A 249 14.95 -38.82 -29.05
CA LYS A 249 15.82 -39.60 -29.97
C LYS A 249 15.50 -39.52 -31.47
N GLY A 250 14.53 -38.71 -31.93
CA GLY A 250 13.99 -38.77 -33.30
C GLY A 250 13.96 -37.46 -34.11
N ARG A 251 14.78 -36.46 -33.79
CA ARG A 251 14.75 -35.14 -34.46
C ARG A 251 16.17 -34.64 -34.83
N ILE A 252 16.87 -35.49 -35.58
CA ILE A 252 18.33 -35.56 -35.83
C ILE A 252 18.98 -34.30 -36.47
N ALA A 253 18.22 -33.28 -36.86
CA ALA A 253 18.73 -32.19 -37.70
C ALA A 253 19.06 -30.86 -36.98
N ARG A 254 19.03 -30.76 -35.64
CA ARG A 254 19.34 -29.48 -34.95
C ARG A 254 20.23 -29.66 -33.72
N ILE A 255 21.30 -28.85 -33.66
CA ILE A 255 22.33 -28.68 -32.60
C ILE A 255 21.82 -28.73 -31.14
N ARG A 256 20.51 -28.56 -30.89
CA ARG A 256 19.86 -28.68 -29.58
C ARG A 256 19.83 -30.10 -28.98
N GLU A 257 20.39 -31.11 -29.64
CA GLU A 257 20.29 -32.52 -29.23
C GLU A 257 21.23 -32.97 -28.11
N LYS A 258 22.34 -32.28 -27.82
CA LYS A 258 23.37 -32.78 -26.90
C LYS A 258 23.29 -32.25 -25.45
N ILE A 259 22.32 -31.38 -25.13
CA ILE A 259 22.30 -30.68 -23.84
C ILE A 259 21.05 -31.06 -23.06
N GLN A 260 21.24 -31.66 -21.89
CA GLN A 260 20.19 -31.83 -20.89
C GLN A 260 19.61 -30.46 -20.52
N GLN A 261 18.30 -30.29 -20.66
CA GLN A 261 17.66 -29.03 -20.29
C GLN A 261 17.14 -29.09 -18.87
N ILE A 262 17.69 -28.26 -17.99
CA ILE A 262 17.13 -28.03 -16.66
C ILE A 262 15.90 -27.14 -16.80
N VAL A 263 14.73 -27.71 -16.49
CA VAL A 263 13.44 -27.03 -16.52
C VAL A 263 12.99 -26.76 -15.09
N ILE A 264 12.99 -25.49 -14.69
CA ILE A 264 12.43 -25.08 -13.40
C ILE A 264 10.90 -25.11 -13.51
N THR A 265 10.26 -25.96 -12.69
CA THR A 265 8.79 -26.11 -12.67
C THR A 265 8.16 -25.28 -11.55
N GLN A 266 8.88 -25.06 -10.46
CA GLN A 266 8.40 -24.31 -9.30
C GLN A 266 9.47 -23.39 -8.73
N PHE A 267 9.02 -22.25 -8.20
CA PHE A 267 9.82 -21.26 -7.50
C PHE A 267 9.29 -21.09 -6.08
N THR A 268 10.20 -20.98 -5.12
CA THR A 268 9.93 -20.40 -3.82
C THR A 268 10.16 -18.89 -3.94
N VAL A 269 9.17 -18.11 -3.58
CA VAL A 269 9.21 -16.65 -3.64
C VAL A 269 9.27 -16.11 -2.23
N SER A 270 10.26 -15.28 -1.95
CA SER A 270 10.36 -14.50 -0.71
C SER A 270 10.43 -13.02 -1.04
N MET A 271 10.09 -12.16 -0.07
CA MET A 271 10.15 -10.72 -0.24
C MET A 271 11.45 -10.18 0.35
N ASN A 272 12.03 -9.17 -0.29
CA ASN A 272 13.19 -8.47 0.22
C ASN A 272 12.86 -7.87 1.62
N PRO A 273 13.64 -8.16 2.68
CA PRO A 273 13.40 -7.62 4.01
C PRO A 273 13.35 -6.09 4.07
N ALA A 274 14.06 -5.39 3.18
CA ALA A 274 14.01 -3.92 3.08
C ALA A 274 12.61 -3.38 2.72
N CYS A 275 11.72 -4.23 2.18
CA CYS A 275 10.34 -3.89 1.88
C CYS A 275 9.39 -4.05 3.08
N VAL A 276 9.88 -4.50 4.24
CA VAL A 276 9.08 -4.83 5.43
C VAL A 276 9.50 -3.96 6.61
N ILE A 277 8.53 -3.55 7.42
CA ILE A 277 8.77 -2.94 8.72
C ILE A 277 7.99 -3.66 9.81
N GLU A 278 8.49 -3.59 11.04
CA GLU A 278 7.76 -4.04 12.21
C GLU A 278 6.59 -3.08 12.50
N ASN A 279 5.45 -3.69 12.84
CA ASN A 279 4.21 -2.97 13.15
C ASN A 279 4.16 -2.57 14.62
N ASP A 280 5.26 -2.02 15.11
CA ASP A 280 5.31 -1.53 16.48
C ASP A 280 4.34 -0.37 16.64
N ARG A 281 3.69 -0.32 17.81
CA ARG A 281 2.80 0.79 18.21
C ARG A 281 1.69 1.03 17.19
N ALA A 282 1.10 -0.05 16.66
CA ALA A 282 0.04 -0.01 15.66
C ALA A 282 -1.12 0.92 16.05
N GLU A 283 -1.48 0.98 17.34
CA GLU A 283 -2.53 1.87 17.86
C GLU A 283 -2.16 3.35 17.66
N ILE A 284 -0.94 3.76 18.03
CA ILE A 284 -0.47 5.15 17.86
C ILE A 284 -0.43 5.53 16.38
N LYS A 285 0.12 4.64 15.52
CA LYS A 285 0.17 4.86 14.07
C LYS A 285 -1.23 4.96 13.45
N GLN A 286 -2.22 4.26 14.00
CA GLN A 286 -3.60 4.36 13.55
C GLN A 286 -4.21 5.72 13.91
N THR A 287 -3.97 6.21 15.13
CA THR A 287 -4.44 7.53 15.57
C THR A 287 -3.75 8.65 14.79
N GLU A 288 -2.43 8.56 14.54
CA GLU A 288 -1.70 9.47 13.65
C GLU A 288 -2.36 9.61 12.28
N ALA A 289 -2.69 8.48 11.65
CA ALA A 289 -3.32 8.48 10.33
C ALA A 289 -4.73 9.10 10.37
N LYS A 290 -5.50 8.86 11.45
CA LYS A 290 -6.82 9.46 11.65
C LYS A 290 -6.71 10.98 11.76
N MET A 291 -5.83 11.48 12.63
CA MET A 291 -5.66 12.91 12.86
C MET A 291 -5.11 13.63 11.62
N ARG A 292 -4.19 13.00 10.89
CA ARG A 292 -3.71 13.54 9.61
C ARG A 292 -4.83 13.68 8.57
N LYS A 293 -5.68 12.66 8.45
CA LYS A 293 -6.84 12.68 7.54
C LYS A 293 -7.82 13.79 7.93
N GLU A 294 -8.08 13.95 9.23
CA GLU A 294 -8.96 14.99 9.77
C GLU A 294 -8.40 16.41 9.59
N ALA A 295 -7.14 16.65 9.94
CA ALA A 295 -6.47 17.93 9.74
C ALA A 295 -6.49 18.35 8.27
N THR A 296 -6.18 17.41 7.36
CA THR A 296 -6.26 17.66 5.92
C THR A 296 -7.67 18.06 5.49
N ALA A 297 -8.68 17.31 5.93
CA ALA A 297 -10.07 17.61 5.59
C ALA A 297 -10.54 18.98 6.10
N ARG A 298 -10.16 19.36 7.33
CA ARG A 298 -10.51 20.67 7.93
C ARG A 298 -9.81 21.83 7.21
N LEU A 299 -8.54 21.69 6.85
CA LEU A 299 -7.80 22.72 6.11
C LEU A 299 -8.37 22.90 4.69
N GLU A 300 -8.71 21.80 4.03
CA GLU A 300 -9.35 21.86 2.71
C GLU A 300 -10.77 22.45 2.78
N SER A 301 -11.54 22.20 3.85
CA SER A 301 -12.90 22.77 4.00
C SER A 301 -12.90 24.29 4.16
N ILE A 302 -11.83 24.87 4.69
CA ILE A 302 -11.64 26.33 4.76
C ILE A 302 -10.90 26.90 3.53
N GLY A 303 -10.66 26.07 2.51
CA GLY A 303 -10.08 26.49 1.23
C GLY A 303 -8.55 26.48 1.14
N ILE A 304 -7.86 25.83 2.07
CA ILE A 304 -6.40 25.69 2.03
C ILE A 304 -6.02 24.43 1.26
N ALA A 305 -5.42 24.62 0.08
CA ALA A 305 -4.87 23.54 -0.72
C ALA A 305 -3.40 23.29 -0.35
N LEU A 306 -3.14 22.14 0.30
CA LEU A 306 -1.83 21.81 0.87
C LEU A 306 -0.79 21.46 -0.20
N THR A 307 0.39 22.08 -0.09
CA THR A 307 1.60 21.72 -0.85
C THR A 307 2.25 20.46 -0.29
N THR A 308 3.27 19.95 -0.99
CA THR A 308 4.07 18.82 -0.53
C THR A 308 4.76 19.13 0.80
N LYS A 309 5.25 20.37 0.97
CA LYS A 309 5.89 20.81 2.21
C LYS A 309 4.89 20.84 3.37
N ASP A 310 3.75 21.49 3.20
CA ASP A 310 2.72 21.59 4.25
C ASP A 310 2.30 20.21 4.77
N ARG A 311 2.15 19.24 3.85
CA ARG A 311 1.80 17.86 4.20
C ARG A 311 2.89 17.18 5.04
N LYS A 312 4.17 17.43 4.73
CA LYS A 312 5.30 16.90 5.51
C LYS A 312 5.34 17.54 6.89
N ASP A 313 5.15 18.86 6.96
CA ASP A 313 5.19 19.61 8.20
C ASP A 313 4.08 19.14 9.16
N ILE A 314 2.85 18.93 8.69
CA ILE A 314 1.76 18.33 9.49
C ILE A 314 2.17 16.98 10.10
N ILE A 315 2.83 16.11 9.32
CA ILE A 315 3.27 14.80 9.81
C ILE A 315 4.38 14.95 10.87
N VAL A 316 5.34 15.84 10.62
CA VAL A 316 6.47 16.08 11.52
C VAL A 316 5.99 16.68 12.84
N SER A 317 5.16 17.73 12.80
CA SER A 317 4.60 18.38 13.98
C SER A 317 3.80 17.40 14.83
N TYR A 318 2.85 16.67 14.24
CA TYR A 318 2.05 15.71 15.01
C TYR A 318 2.90 14.60 15.65
N LYS A 319 3.90 14.09 14.92
CA LYS A 319 4.82 13.08 15.48
C LYS A 319 5.69 13.62 16.62
N GLY A 320 6.22 14.82 16.44
CA GLY A 320 7.14 15.46 17.39
C GLY A 320 6.44 15.90 18.68
N GLU A 321 5.28 16.51 18.54
CA GLU A 321 4.57 17.18 19.63
C GLU A 321 3.54 16.27 20.32
N VAL A 322 2.91 15.34 19.58
CA VAL A 322 1.82 14.50 20.11
C VAL A 322 2.25 13.05 20.24
N SER A 323 2.55 12.37 19.13
CA SER A 323 2.81 10.92 19.15
C SER A 323 3.98 10.53 20.05
N ARG A 324 5.05 11.33 20.07
CA ARG A 324 6.23 11.05 20.91
C ARG A 324 5.86 11.06 22.38
N ILE A 325 5.10 12.05 22.84
CA ILE A 325 4.65 12.16 24.24
C ILE A 325 3.70 11.01 24.58
N ALA A 326 2.75 10.71 23.67
CA ALA A 326 1.77 9.65 23.85
C ALA A 326 2.40 8.26 24.10
N THR A 327 3.63 8.03 23.63
CA THR A 327 4.34 6.76 23.89
C THR A 327 4.72 6.54 25.35
N TYR A 328 4.80 7.60 26.14
CA TYR A 328 5.09 7.55 27.57
C TYR A 328 3.82 7.44 28.43
N ILE A 329 2.63 7.64 27.84
CA ILE A 329 1.35 7.54 28.54
C ILE A 329 0.92 6.05 28.60
N LYS A 330 1.05 5.45 29.79
CA LYS A 330 0.69 4.04 30.02
C LYS A 330 -0.82 3.79 30.00
N ASN A 331 -1.61 4.73 30.53
CA ASN A 331 -3.06 4.63 30.54
C ASN A 331 -3.60 4.85 29.11
N LYS A 332 -4.31 3.84 28.59
CA LYS A 332 -4.84 3.87 27.22
C LYS A 332 -5.87 4.99 27.00
N GLN A 333 -6.79 5.20 27.95
CA GLN A 333 -7.84 6.21 27.81
C GLN A 333 -7.21 7.60 27.75
N LEU A 334 -6.34 7.93 28.71
CA LEU A 334 -5.63 9.22 28.73
C LEU A 334 -4.77 9.43 27.48
N ARG A 335 -4.16 8.36 26.96
CA ARG A 335 -3.38 8.44 25.72
C ARG A 335 -4.25 8.72 24.51
N ASP A 336 -5.38 8.03 24.40
CA ASP A 336 -6.31 8.21 23.29
C ASP A 336 -6.90 9.63 23.32
N ASP A 337 -7.26 10.13 24.51
CA ASP A 337 -7.77 11.49 24.72
C ASP A 337 -6.71 12.56 24.41
N PHE A 338 -5.44 12.34 24.76
CA PHE A 338 -4.34 13.27 24.43
C PHE A 338 -4.04 13.35 22.93
N MET A 339 -4.27 12.26 22.19
CA MET A 339 -3.94 12.17 20.77
C MET A 339 -5.02 12.76 19.86
N THR A 340 -6.25 12.94 20.34
CA THR A 340 -7.40 13.43 19.56
C THR A 340 -7.77 14.84 19.93
#